data_AF-A0A644X6B7-F1
#
_entry.id   AF-A0A644X6B7-F1
#
_cell.length_a   1.000
_cell.length_b   1.000
_cell.length_c   1.000
_cell.angle_alpha   90.00
_cell.angle_beta   90.00
_cell.angle_gamma   90.00
#
_symmetry.space_group_name_H-M   'P 1'
#
loop_
_entity.id
_entity.type
_entity.pdbx_description
1 polymer ?
#
loop_
_entity_poly.entity_id
_entity_poly.type
_entity_poly.pdbx_seq_one_letter_code
_entity_poly.pdbx_strand_id
1 'polypeptide(L)'
;MKYLYFKGCGACKLNGSCKEYKKNVNITFDKSEKADNWGRIVTVFSKGETVRGEAVIKDDKIYCASAQSNIYEGYEDFIGLNHVTIEVLE
;
A
#
# COMPACT_ATOMS: atom_id res chain seq x y z
N MET A 1 22.31 3.13 11.73
CA MET A 1 20.85 3.37 11.64
C MET A 1 20.16 2.01 11.58
N LYS A 2 19.27 1.72 12.55
CA LYS A 2 18.45 0.49 12.53
C LYS A 2 17.39 0.67 11.46
N TYR A 3 17.45 -0.13 10.40
CA TYR A 3 16.42 -0.18 9.37
C TYR A 3 15.09 -0.59 10.02
N LEU A 4 14.15 0.34 10.07
CA LEU A 4 12.78 0.03 10.47
C LEU A 4 12.16 -0.79 9.33
N TYR A 5 11.97 -2.07 9.58
CA TYR A 5 11.14 -2.95 8.76
C TYR A 5 9.69 -2.41 8.77
N PHE A 6 9.35 -1.55 7.82
CA PHE A 6 7.96 -1.19 7.57
C PHE A 6 7.64 -1.52 6.12
N LYS A 7 7.43 -2.81 5.86
CA LYS A 7 6.95 -3.32 4.58
C LYS A 7 5.43 -3.43 4.64
N GLY A 8 4.75 -2.33 4.32
CA GLY A 8 3.29 -2.27 4.19
C GLY A 8 2.50 -2.17 5.50
N CYS A 9 1.26 -2.67 5.47
CA CYS A 9 0.31 -2.61 6.60
C CYS A 9 0.80 -3.28 7.91
N GLY A 10 1.98 -3.90 7.93
CA GLY A 10 2.61 -4.46 9.14
C GLY A 10 2.96 -3.43 10.22
N ALA A 11 3.01 -2.13 9.87
CA ALA A 11 3.28 -1.01 10.79
C ALA A 11 2.02 -0.40 11.44
N CYS A 12 0.85 -0.96 11.15
CA CYS A 12 -0.45 -0.37 11.46
C CYS A 12 -0.59 0.00 12.95
N LYS A 13 -0.92 1.27 13.22
CA LYS A 13 -0.99 1.89 14.57
C LYS A 13 -2.29 1.62 15.33
N LEU A 14 -3.17 0.77 14.82
CA LEU A 14 -4.36 0.36 15.56
C LEU A 14 -3.94 -0.45 16.79
N ASN A 15 -4.38 -0.04 17.98
CA ASN A 15 -4.15 -0.76 19.25
C ASN A 15 -4.96 -2.08 19.29
N GLY A 16 -4.61 -3.03 18.42
CA GLY A 16 -5.22 -4.35 18.26
C GLY A 16 -4.48 -5.16 17.18
N SER A 17 -4.92 -6.39 16.90
CA SER A 17 -4.33 -7.19 15.82
C SER A 17 -4.83 -6.65 14.47
N CYS A 18 -4.06 -5.79 13.81
CA CYS A 18 -4.40 -5.27 12.47
C CYS A 18 -4.72 -6.38 11.45
N LYS A 19 -4.31 -7.62 11.71
CA LYS A 19 -4.64 -8.82 10.92
C LYS A 19 -6.15 -9.06 10.81
N GLU A 20 -6.93 -8.78 11.85
CA GLU A 20 -8.39 -9.04 11.86
C GLU A 20 -9.15 -8.10 10.92
N TYR A 21 -8.57 -6.92 10.66
CA TYR A 21 -9.15 -5.88 9.82
C TYR A 21 -8.51 -5.83 8.43
N LYS A 22 -7.62 -6.78 8.12
CA LYS A 22 -7.03 -6.89 6.79
C LYS A 22 -8.08 -7.35 5.79
N LYS A 23 -8.13 -6.65 4.65
CA LYS A 23 -8.96 -6.98 3.50
C LYS A 23 -8.10 -6.97 2.26
N ASN A 24 -8.37 -7.91 1.36
CA ASN A 24 -7.83 -7.84 0.00
C ASN A 24 -8.56 -6.73 -0.74
N VAL A 25 -7.82 -5.94 -1.50
CA VAL A 25 -8.35 -4.78 -2.20
C VAL A 25 -7.76 -4.67 -3.61
N ASN A 26 -8.51 -4.04 -4.51
CA ASN A 26 -7.94 -3.40 -5.69
C ASN A 26 -7.59 -1.94 -5.33
N ILE A 27 -6.43 -1.49 -5.76
CA ILE A 27 -5.95 -0.13 -5.56
C ILE A 27 -5.69 0.48 -6.93
N THR A 28 -6.44 1.53 -7.27
CA THR A 28 -6.28 2.28 -8.51
C THR A 28 -5.61 3.62 -8.24
N PHE A 29 -4.59 3.96 -9.01
CA PHE A 29 -3.74 5.13 -8.77
C PHE A 29 -4.11 6.33 -9.64
N ASP A 30 -4.44 7.47 -9.03
CA ASP A 30 -4.81 8.69 -9.77
C ASP A 30 -3.59 9.48 -10.27
N LYS A 31 -2.41 9.15 -9.73
CA LYS A 31 -1.10 9.68 -10.14
C LYS A 31 -0.05 8.59 -10.04
N SER A 32 1.06 8.74 -10.76
CA SER A 32 2.19 7.83 -10.57
C SER A 32 2.81 8.02 -9.19
N GLU A 33 3.02 6.91 -8.48
CA GLU A 33 3.75 6.91 -7.21
C GLU A 33 5.19 6.49 -7.43
N LYS A 34 6.08 7.21 -6.76
CA LYS A 34 7.52 6.95 -6.78
C LYS A 34 7.97 6.66 -5.37
N ALA A 35 8.81 5.65 -5.22
CA ALA A 35 9.46 5.31 -3.96
C ALA A 35 10.95 5.61 -4.06
N ASP A 36 11.56 5.94 -2.92
CA ASP A 36 13.01 5.94 -2.80
C ASP A 36 13.48 4.50 -2.58
N ASN A 37 14.24 3.96 -3.54
CA ASN A 37 14.91 2.69 -3.38
C ASN A 37 16.42 2.92 -3.28
N TRP A 38 16.92 2.94 -2.05
CA TRP A 38 18.34 3.16 -1.72
C TRP A 38 18.93 4.41 -2.39
N GLY A 39 18.24 5.54 -2.28
CA GLY A 39 18.68 6.82 -2.86
C GLY A 39 18.39 6.98 -4.35
N ARG A 40 17.74 5.99 -4.99
CA ARG A 40 17.23 6.10 -6.36
C ARG A 40 15.72 6.23 -6.33
N ILE A 41 15.22 7.38 -6.76
CA ILE A 41 13.79 7.60 -6.97
C ILE A 41 13.35 6.80 -8.20
N VAL A 42 12.47 5.82 -7.99
CA VAL A 42 11.91 4.97 -9.05
C VAL A 42 10.39 5.04 -9.04
N THR A 43 9.77 4.94 -10.22
CA THR A 43 8.31 4.79 -10.30
C THR A 43 7.95 3.36 -9.91
N VAL A 44 7.05 3.22 -8.94
CA VAL A 44 6.57 1.94 -8.44
C VAL A 44 5.13 1.67 -8.89
N PHE A 45 4.32 2.70 -9.06
CA PHE A 45 2.95 2.56 -9.59
C PHE A 45 2.68 3.64 -10.63
N SER A 46 2.03 3.27 -11.73
CA SER A 46 1.68 4.21 -12.80
C SER A 46 0.32 4.85 -12.56
N LYS A 47 0.14 6.09 -13.01
CA LYS A 47 -1.20 6.70 -13.08
C LYS A 47 -2.13 5.82 -13.93
N GLY A 48 -3.33 5.54 -13.42
CA GLY A 48 -4.35 4.71 -14.03
C GLY A 48 -4.13 3.20 -13.83
N GLU A 49 -3.04 2.80 -13.18
CA GLU A 49 -2.80 1.40 -12.86
C GLU A 49 -3.72 0.95 -11.73
N THR A 50 -4.27 -0.26 -11.86
CA THR A 50 -4.96 -0.96 -10.78
C THR A 50 -4.17 -2.20 -10.40
N VAL A 51 -3.81 -2.32 -9.13
CA VAL A 51 -3.07 -3.47 -8.59
C VAL A 51 -3.82 -4.10 -7.42
N ARG A 52 -3.58 -5.40 -7.19
CA ARG A 52 -4.07 -6.08 -6.00
C ARG A 52 -3.16 -5.78 -4.81
N GLY A 53 -3.78 -5.58 -3.66
CA GLY A 53 -3.07 -5.31 -2.42
C GLY A 53 -3.87 -5.72 -1.19
N GLU A 54 -3.36 -5.32 -0.03
CA GLU A 54 -4.03 -5.44 1.24
C GLU A 54 -4.29 -4.05 1.83
N ALA A 55 -5.43 -3.87 2.49
CA ALA A 55 -5.70 -2.69 3.30
C ALA A 55 -6.21 -3.09 4.69
N VAL A 56 -5.91 -2.27 5.70
CA VAL A 56 -6.52 -2.40 7.02
C VAL A 56 -7.70 -1.43 7.09
N ILE A 57 -8.91 -1.99 7.16
CA ILE A 57 -10.16 -1.23 7.13
C ILE A 57 -10.96 -1.53 8.39
N LYS A 58 -11.27 -0.50 9.17
CA LYS A 58 -12.08 -0.61 10.38
C LYS A 58 -12.98 0.62 10.52
N ASP A 59 -14.24 0.42 10.88
CA ASP A 59 -15.23 1.49 11.07
C ASP A 59 -15.30 2.44 9.85
N ASP A 60 -15.34 1.84 8.64
CA ASP A 60 -15.33 2.52 7.33
C ASP A 60 -14.14 3.46 7.08
N LYS A 61 -13.05 3.28 7.83
CA LYS A 61 -11.79 4.03 7.66
C LYS A 61 -10.67 3.10 7.22
N ILE A 62 -9.91 3.56 6.24
CA ILE A 62 -8.70 2.91 5.75
C ILE A 62 -7.52 3.46 6.56
N TYR A 63 -6.83 2.59 7.29
CA TYR A 63 -5.69 2.97 8.14
C TYR A 63 -4.35 2.82 7.43
N CYS A 64 -4.25 1.82 6.55
CA CYS A 64 -3.09 1.58 5.73
C CYS A 64 -3.49 0.78 4.50
N ALA A 65 -2.66 0.84 3.46
CA ALA A 65 -2.69 -0.06 2.34
C ALA A 65 -1.27 -0.40 1.87
N SER A 66 -1.09 -1.58 1.31
CA SER A 66 0.14 -2.00 0.63
C SER A 66 -0.19 -2.80 -0.61
N ALA A 67 0.61 -2.65 -1.65
CA ALA A 67 0.46 -3.40 -2.89
C ALA A 67 1.80 -3.73 -3.51
N GLN A 68 1.80 -4.75 -4.35
CA GLN A 68 2.94 -5.19 -5.11
C GLN A 68 2.97 -4.48 -6.47
N SER A 69 4.08 -3.82 -6.79
CA SER A 69 4.28 -3.15 -8.08
C SER A 69 4.41 -4.17 -9.22
N ASN A 70 3.68 -3.97 -10.31
CA ASN A 70 3.86 -4.78 -11.53
C ASN A 70 5.10 -4.36 -12.35
N ILE A 71 5.57 -3.12 -12.18
CA ILE A 71 6.61 -2.52 -13.03
C ILE A 71 8.01 -2.60 -12.45
N TYR A 72 8.14 -2.89 -11.15
CA TYR A 72 9.44 -2.93 -10.46
C TYR A 72 9.66 -4.25 -9.71
N GLU A 73 9.79 -5.35 -10.46
CA GLU A 73 10.12 -6.71 -9.96
C GLU A 73 9.26 -7.20 -8.79
N GLY A 74 8.01 -6.74 -8.70
CA GLY A 74 7.16 -7.12 -7.58
C GLY A 74 7.56 -6.45 -6.26
N TYR A 75 8.15 -5.26 -6.29
CA TYR A 75 8.42 -4.46 -5.11
C TYR A 75 7.10 -4.11 -4.40
N GLU A 76 6.96 -4.59 -3.16
CA GLU A 76 5.83 -4.26 -2.29
C GLU A 76 6.19 -3.09 -1.38
N ASP A 77 5.33 -2.07 -1.36
CA ASP A 77 5.49 -0.90 -0.50
C ASP A 77 4.14 -0.44 0.07
N PHE A 78 4.22 0.44 1.06
CA PHE A 78 3.08 1.17 1.57
C PHE A 78 2.57 2.18 0.54
N ILE A 79 1.25 2.27 0.40
CA ILE A 79 0.60 3.15 -0.57
C ILE A 79 0.09 4.42 0.09
N GLY A 80 0.36 5.57 -0.55
CA GLY A 80 -0.21 6.85 -0.13
C GLY A 80 -1.72 6.90 -0.38
N LEU A 81 -2.52 6.98 0.69
CA LEU A 81 -3.99 6.95 0.57
C LEU A 81 -4.62 8.18 -0.12
N ASN A 82 -3.86 9.26 -0.32
CA ASN A 82 -4.41 10.54 -0.83
C ASN A 82 -4.68 10.54 -2.35
N HIS A 83 -4.13 9.60 -3.11
CA HIS A 83 -4.23 9.59 -4.57
C HIS A 83 -4.51 8.20 -5.11
N VAL A 84 -5.30 7.45 -4.36
CA VAL A 84 -5.74 6.12 -4.74
C VAL A 84 -7.22 5.94 -4.45
N THR A 85 -7.87 5.15 -5.30
CA THR A 85 -9.19 4.57 -5.03
C THR A 85 -8.99 3.13 -4.58
N ILE A 86 -9.65 2.73 -3.49
CA ILE A 86 -9.54 1.40 -2.91
C ILE A 86 -10.90 0.72 -2.95
N GLU A 87 -10.94 -0.45 -3.58
CA GLU A 87 -12.14 -1.29 -3.69
C GLU A 87 -11.91 -2.60 -2.94
N VAL A 88 -12.79 -2.92 -1.99
CA VAL A 88 -12.70 -4.17 -1.23
C VAL A 88 -13.12 -5.33 -2.12
N LEU A 89 -12.28 -6.37 -2.16
CA LEU A 89 -12.58 -7.63 -2.82
C LEU A 89 -13.36 -8.52 -1.85
N GLU A 90 -14.57 -8.94 -2.25
CA GLU A 90 -15.41 -9.90 -1.52
C GLU A 90 -14.80 -11.31 -1.51
#